data_AF-A0A418X6F2-F1
#
_entry.id   AF-A0A418X6F2-F1
#
_cell.length_a   1.000
_cell.length_b   1.000
_cell.length_c   1.000
_cell.angle_alpha   90.00
_cell.angle_beta   90.00
_cell.angle_gamma   90.00
#
_symmetry.space_group_name_H-M   'P 1'
#
loop_
_entity.id
_entity.type
_entity.pdbx_description
1 polymer ?
#
loop_
_entity_poly.entity_id
_entity_poly.type
_entity_poly.pdbx_seq_one_letter_code
_entity_poly.pdbx_strand_id
1 'polypeptide(L)'
;MASNFLITCEHGGNRIPSPYRKFFRGHQALLRTHRGRDFGALRLARELSDALDAPLLLSTVSRLLIDLNRSPGHRGLHAEAMRDAPRAIREEVYRQYYLPYRTEVQNRITQTIGSGARIVHLSCHSFTPELDGKLRNADIGLLYDPARTAEAHLCRRWQATLKTHAPELKTRMNYPYKGTSDGLTAYLRKCFAPQDYLGIELEINQKHVLARGPHWSEVRSAVIAALLELVRPER
;
A
#
# COMPACT_ATOMS: atom_id res chain seq x y z
N MET A 1 2.54 -15.30 20.24
CA MET A 1 2.32 -13.88 20.58
C MET A 1 1.37 -13.31 19.55
N ALA A 2 0.35 -12.55 19.96
CA ALA A 2 -0.53 -11.87 19.01
C ALA A 2 0.32 -10.90 18.16
N SER A 3 0.23 -11.00 16.84
CA SER A 3 0.92 -10.10 15.93
C SER A 3 0.16 -8.78 15.88
N ASN A 4 0.82 -7.67 16.23
CA ASN A 4 0.22 -6.35 16.09
C ASN A 4 0.28 -5.92 14.62
N PHE A 5 -0.84 -5.47 14.08
CA PHE A 5 -0.93 -5.02 12.70
C PHE A 5 -1.08 -3.50 12.62
N LEU A 6 -0.53 -2.93 11.55
CA LEU A 6 -0.84 -1.59 11.10
C LEU A 6 -1.16 -1.65 9.61
N ILE A 7 -2.29 -1.08 9.21
CA ILE A 7 -2.71 -1.03 7.80
C ILE A 7 -2.53 0.40 7.28
N THR A 8 -1.93 0.53 6.10
CA THR A 8 -1.87 1.81 5.38
C THR A 8 -2.48 1.71 3.99
N CYS A 9 -2.96 2.85 3.48
CA CYS A 9 -3.37 2.99 2.09
C CYS A 9 -3.05 4.42 1.60
N GLU A 10 -1.87 4.58 1.02
CA GLU A 10 -1.33 5.86 0.55
C GLU A 10 -2.07 6.42 -0.66
N HIS A 11 -2.59 5.52 -1.52
CA HIS A 11 -3.16 5.87 -2.82
C HIS A 11 -4.67 5.62 -2.89
N GLY A 12 -5.36 5.71 -1.75
CA GLY A 12 -6.77 5.35 -1.60
C GLY A 12 -7.78 6.28 -2.28
N GLY A 13 -7.37 7.44 -2.77
CA GLY A 13 -8.25 8.37 -3.46
C GLY A 13 -7.53 9.26 -4.47
N ASN A 14 -8.32 10.01 -5.23
CA ASN A 14 -7.87 10.88 -6.31
C ASN A 14 -8.28 12.35 -6.11
N ARG A 15 -8.62 12.74 -4.87
CA ARG A 15 -9.07 14.11 -4.59
C ARG A 15 -7.91 15.08 -4.71
N ILE A 16 -8.15 16.20 -5.40
CA ILE A 16 -7.29 17.38 -5.34
C ILE A 16 -7.98 18.45 -4.46
N PRO A 17 -7.39 18.83 -3.32
CA PRO A 17 -7.90 19.90 -2.46
C PRO A 17 -8.05 21.22 -3.24
N SER A 18 -9.04 22.03 -2.87
CA SER A 18 -9.45 23.23 -3.62
C SER A 18 -8.28 24.17 -4.00
N PRO A 19 -7.35 24.52 -3.08
CA PRO A 19 -6.26 25.45 -3.37
C PRO A 19 -5.33 25.01 -4.51
N TYR A 20 -5.25 23.70 -4.78
CA TYR A 20 -4.31 23.12 -5.73
C TYR A 20 -4.94 22.75 -7.08
N ARG A 21 -6.28 22.82 -7.22
CA ARG A 21 -6.98 22.38 -8.44
C ARG A 21 -6.52 23.12 -9.70
N LYS A 22 -6.08 24.38 -9.57
CA LYS A 22 -5.56 25.19 -10.68
C LYS A 22 -4.34 24.58 -11.37
N PHE A 23 -3.52 23.80 -10.65
CA PHE A 23 -2.34 23.13 -11.21
C PHE A 23 -2.71 21.87 -12.02
N PHE A 24 -3.94 21.39 -11.90
CA PHE A 24 -4.42 20.18 -12.57
C PHE A 24 -5.21 20.46 -13.85
N ARG A 25 -5.21 21.70 -14.34
CA ARG A 25 -5.73 22.02 -15.68
C ARG A 25 -4.93 21.25 -16.73
N GLY A 26 -5.62 20.55 -17.64
CA GLY A 26 -5.01 19.64 -18.62
C GLY A 26 -4.68 18.25 -18.08
N HIS A 27 -4.73 18.03 -16.77
CA HIS A 27 -4.35 16.77 -16.12
C HIS A 27 -5.54 16.02 -15.49
N GLN A 28 -6.76 16.54 -15.62
CA GLN A 28 -7.94 16.00 -14.93
C GLN A 28 -8.26 14.56 -15.31
N ALA A 29 -7.98 14.17 -16.56
CA ALA A 29 -8.17 12.80 -17.03
C ALA A 29 -7.30 11.81 -16.24
N LEU A 30 -6.07 12.18 -15.88
CA LEU A 30 -5.14 11.33 -15.13
C LEU A 30 -5.65 10.99 -13.73
N LEU A 31 -6.42 11.90 -13.11
CA LEU A 31 -7.03 11.65 -11.79
C LEU A 31 -8.02 10.48 -11.84
N ARG A 32 -8.58 10.17 -13.02
CA ARG A 32 -9.56 9.10 -13.20
C ARG A 32 -8.92 7.77 -13.60
N THR A 33 -7.59 7.68 -13.68
CA THR A 33 -6.86 6.45 -14.04
C THR A 33 -6.04 5.92 -12.86
N HIS A 34 -5.33 4.80 -13.08
CA HIS A 34 -4.39 4.23 -12.11
C HIS A 34 -3.25 5.20 -11.73
N ARG A 35 -3.02 6.27 -12.52
CA ARG A 35 -2.05 7.31 -12.17
C ARG A 35 -2.55 8.18 -11.02
N GLY A 36 -3.86 8.34 -10.88
CA GLY A 36 -4.50 9.20 -9.88
C GLY A 36 -4.74 8.52 -8.53
N ARG A 37 -4.99 7.20 -8.54
CA ARG A 37 -5.29 6.38 -7.36
C ARG A 37 -5.10 4.89 -7.65
N ASP A 38 -5.11 4.11 -6.58
CA ASP A 38 -5.14 2.65 -6.61
C ASP A 38 -6.60 2.18 -6.49
N PHE A 39 -7.18 1.68 -7.58
CA PHE A 39 -8.57 1.22 -7.56
C PHE A 39 -8.72 0.01 -6.62
N GLY A 40 -9.73 0.04 -5.75
CA GLY A 40 -10.05 -1.07 -4.85
C GLY A 40 -9.16 -1.18 -3.60
N ALA A 41 -7.94 -0.63 -3.62
CA ALA A 41 -7.00 -0.72 -2.50
C ALA A 41 -7.58 -0.19 -1.19
N LEU A 42 -8.24 0.98 -1.20
CA LEU A 42 -8.87 1.54 -0.01
C LEU A 42 -9.97 0.64 0.57
N ARG A 43 -10.74 -0.03 -0.28
CA ARG A 43 -11.82 -0.94 0.19
C ARG A 43 -11.21 -2.15 0.88
N LEU A 44 -10.19 -2.75 0.28
CA LEU A 44 -9.47 -3.88 0.87
C LEU A 44 -8.76 -3.49 2.17
N ALA A 45 -8.12 -2.32 2.22
CA ALA A 45 -7.45 -1.83 3.43
C ALA A 45 -8.42 -1.66 4.62
N ARG A 46 -9.63 -1.16 4.37
CA ARG A 46 -10.68 -1.07 5.39
C ARG A 46 -11.11 -2.44 5.89
N GLU A 47 -11.41 -3.36 4.98
CA GLU A 47 -11.84 -4.71 5.38
C GLU A 47 -10.73 -5.50 6.09
N LEU A 48 -9.45 -5.29 5.73
CA LEU A 48 -8.30 -5.85 6.46
C LEU A 48 -8.17 -5.26 7.86
N SER A 49 -8.32 -3.95 8.00
CA SER A 49 -8.28 -3.25 9.28
C SER A 49 -9.39 -3.75 10.21
N ASP A 50 -10.62 -3.86 9.71
CA ASP A 50 -11.76 -4.38 10.46
C ASP A 50 -11.54 -5.85 10.87
N ALA A 51 -11.05 -6.69 9.95
CA ALA A 51 -10.86 -8.12 10.19
C ALA A 51 -9.72 -8.44 11.18
N LEU A 52 -8.67 -7.61 11.19
CA LEU A 52 -7.50 -7.78 12.06
C LEU A 52 -7.60 -7.01 13.38
N ASP A 53 -8.67 -6.24 13.57
CA ASP A 53 -8.80 -5.25 14.65
C ASP A 53 -7.55 -4.35 14.73
N ALA A 54 -7.15 -3.82 13.56
CA ALA A 54 -5.88 -3.12 13.39
C ALA A 54 -6.11 -1.64 12.99
N PRO A 55 -5.29 -0.69 13.48
CA PRO A 55 -5.36 0.70 13.04
C PRO A 55 -5.14 0.84 11.53
N LEU A 56 -5.90 1.77 10.91
CA LEU A 56 -5.80 2.11 9.49
C LEU A 56 -5.43 3.58 9.28
N LEU A 57 -4.39 3.82 8.49
CA LEU A 57 -3.99 5.15 8.02
C LEU A 57 -4.10 5.24 6.51
N LEU A 58 -5.01 6.08 6.03
CA LEU A 58 -5.32 6.20 4.61
C LEU A 58 -5.24 7.65 4.14
N SER A 59 -4.98 7.82 2.86
CA SER A 59 -5.15 9.10 2.16
C SER A 59 -6.20 9.00 1.07
N THR A 60 -7.03 10.05 0.98
CA THR A 60 -7.95 10.25 -0.14
C THR A 60 -7.44 11.28 -1.14
N VAL A 61 -6.32 11.92 -0.84
CA VAL A 61 -5.65 12.88 -1.73
C VAL A 61 -4.89 12.10 -2.81
N SER A 62 -4.99 12.55 -4.05
CA SER A 62 -4.31 11.89 -5.17
C SER A 62 -2.80 11.91 -4.98
N ARG A 63 -2.15 10.79 -5.29
CA ARG A 63 -0.69 10.70 -5.45
C ARG A 63 -0.13 11.67 -6.49
N LEU A 64 -0.96 12.18 -7.40
CA LEU A 64 -0.55 13.22 -8.35
C LEU A 64 -0.32 14.58 -7.69
N LEU A 65 -0.91 14.85 -6.51
CA LEU A 65 -0.56 16.04 -5.71
C LEU A 65 0.79 15.82 -5.03
N ILE A 66 0.87 14.72 -4.28
CA ILE A 66 2.08 14.28 -3.60
C ILE A 66 1.99 12.79 -3.31
N ASP A 67 3.03 12.05 -3.68
CA ASP A 67 3.07 10.61 -3.51
C ASP A 67 3.58 10.25 -2.10
N LEU A 68 2.66 9.84 -1.23
CA LEU A 68 2.98 9.45 0.14
C LEU A 68 3.84 8.18 0.21
N ASN A 69 3.90 7.38 -0.85
CA ASN A 69 4.72 6.16 -0.98
C ASN A 69 6.08 6.44 -1.66
N ARG A 70 6.56 7.70 -1.67
CA ARG A 70 7.91 8.06 -2.13
C ARG A 70 8.73 8.76 -1.06
N SER A 71 10.03 8.51 -1.00
CA SER A 71 10.92 9.17 -0.04
C SER A 71 11.11 10.66 -0.38
N PRO A 72 11.48 11.51 0.60
CA PRO A 72 11.85 12.89 0.32
C PRO A 72 12.97 12.95 -0.73
N GLY A 73 12.87 13.87 -1.69
CA GLY A 73 13.83 14.02 -2.79
C GLY A 73 13.66 13.05 -3.96
N HIS A 74 12.79 12.03 -3.86
CA HIS A 74 12.51 11.15 -5.00
C HIS A 74 11.83 11.94 -6.14
N ARG A 75 12.27 11.74 -7.39
CA ARG A 75 11.76 12.46 -8.58
C ARG A 75 10.24 12.36 -8.78
N GLY A 76 9.65 11.27 -8.30
CA GLY A 76 8.22 10.98 -8.37
C GLY A 76 7.42 11.42 -7.14
N LEU A 77 8.03 12.11 -6.16
CA LEU A 77 7.32 12.63 -5.00
C LEU A 77 6.23 13.64 -5.41
N HIS A 78 6.55 14.52 -6.36
CA HIS A 78 5.58 15.39 -7.01
C HIS A 78 5.38 14.91 -8.46
N ALA A 79 4.13 14.68 -8.85
CA ALA A 79 3.84 14.38 -10.24
C ALA A 79 4.08 15.60 -11.13
N GLU A 80 4.07 15.38 -12.44
CA GLU A 80 4.27 16.40 -13.47
C GLU A 80 3.45 17.67 -13.25
N ALA A 81 2.13 17.53 -13.02
CA ALA A 81 1.23 18.66 -12.73
C ALA A 81 1.69 19.56 -11.57
N MET A 82 2.45 19.01 -10.62
CA MET A 82 2.95 19.75 -9.46
C MET A 82 4.41 20.19 -9.60
N ARG A 83 5.17 19.67 -10.58
CA ARG A 83 6.57 20.06 -10.78
C ARG A 83 6.72 21.53 -11.20
N ASP A 84 5.75 22.04 -11.95
CA ASP A 84 5.71 23.45 -12.39
C ASP A 84 5.12 24.39 -11.34
N ALA A 85 4.56 23.85 -10.24
CA ALA A 85 4.07 24.68 -9.15
C ALA A 85 5.24 25.37 -8.43
N PRO A 86 5.06 26.64 -7.97
CA PRO A 86 6.08 27.34 -7.21
C PRO A 86 6.58 26.52 -6.02
N ARG A 87 7.87 26.63 -5.71
CA ARG A 87 8.51 25.89 -4.60
C ARG A 87 7.72 26.02 -3.29
N ALA A 88 7.28 27.23 -2.94
CA ALA A 88 6.48 27.48 -1.74
C ALA A 88 5.19 26.65 -1.68
N ILE A 89 4.52 26.45 -2.83
CA ILE A 89 3.32 25.62 -2.92
C ILE A 89 3.66 24.14 -2.73
N ARG A 90 4.76 23.66 -3.31
CA ARG A 90 5.21 22.27 -3.10
C ARG A 90 5.58 22.01 -1.65
N GLU A 91 6.24 22.96 -0.99
CA GLU A 91 6.58 22.90 0.44
C GLU A 91 5.33 22.97 1.33
N GLU A 92 4.32 23.76 0.96
CA GLU A 92 3.02 23.77 1.61
C GLU A 92 2.33 22.40 1.52
N VAL A 93 2.22 21.83 0.31
CA VAL A 93 1.66 20.50 0.08
C VAL A 93 2.41 19.44 0.89
N TYR A 94 3.74 19.50 0.90
CA TYR A 94 4.58 18.60 1.69
C TYR A 94 4.24 18.67 3.18
N ARG A 95 4.19 19.88 3.75
CA ARG A 95 3.86 20.08 5.17
C ARG A 95 2.42 19.72 5.53
N GLN A 96 1.48 19.92 4.62
CA GLN A 96 0.05 19.66 4.89
C GLN A 96 -0.34 18.19 4.73
N TYR A 97 0.26 17.45 3.78
CA TYR A 97 -0.20 16.11 3.42
C TYR A 97 0.85 15.02 3.63
N TYR A 98 2.11 15.29 3.30
CA TYR A 98 3.15 14.27 3.33
C TYR A 98 3.70 14.06 4.74
N LEU A 99 4.18 15.14 5.36
CA LEU A 99 4.82 15.06 6.66
C LEU A 99 3.87 14.52 7.75
N PRO A 100 2.61 14.98 7.87
CA PRO A 100 1.71 14.46 8.90
C PRO A 100 1.40 12.97 8.70
N TYR A 101 1.17 12.53 7.46
CA TYR A 101 0.91 11.12 7.17
C TYR A 101 2.10 10.23 7.54
N ARG A 102 3.30 10.58 7.06
CA ARG A 102 4.53 9.82 7.33
C ARG A 102 4.87 9.78 8.82
N THR A 103 4.70 10.92 9.50
CA THR A 103 4.95 11.04 10.94
C THR A 103 3.99 10.16 11.74
N GLU A 104 2.70 10.18 11.41
CA GLU A 104 1.71 9.37 12.14
C GLU A 104 1.93 7.85 11.94
N VAL A 105 2.31 7.41 10.73
CA VAL A 105 2.71 6.01 10.49
C VAL A 105 3.91 5.65 11.37
N GLN A 106 4.96 6.48 11.37
CA GLN A 106 6.17 6.24 12.13
C GLN A 106 5.92 6.26 13.65
N ASN A 107 5.06 7.16 14.13
CA ASN A 107 4.69 7.25 15.55
C ASN A 107 3.97 6.00 16.03
N ARG A 108 3.02 5.48 15.25
CA ARG A 108 2.30 4.23 15.60
C ARG A 108 3.23 3.03 15.68
N ILE A 109 4.12 2.89 14.71
CA ILE A 109 5.14 1.83 14.73
C ILE A 109 6.03 1.99 15.97
N THR A 110 6.50 3.20 16.24
CA THR A 110 7.35 3.51 17.41
C THR A 110 6.63 3.18 18.71
N GLN A 111 5.34 3.51 18.83
CA GLN A 111 4.55 3.22 20.03
C GLN A 111 4.41 1.71 20.27
N THR A 112 4.08 0.94 19.23
CA THR A 112 3.96 -0.53 19.34
C THR A 112 5.29 -1.19 19.70
N ILE A 113 6.39 -0.73 19.11
CA ILE A 113 7.73 -1.23 19.43
C ILE A 113 8.11 -0.84 20.87
N GLY A 114 7.80 0.39 21.27
CA GLY A 114 8.04 0.89 22.63
C GLY A 114 7.27 0.14 23.72
N SER A 115 6.14 -0.48 23.40
CA SER A 115 5.43 -1.40 24.29
C SER A 115 5.99 -2.82 24.31
N GLY A 116 7.17 -3.05 23.71
CA GLY A 116 7.85 -4.35 23.65
C GLY A 116 7.29 -5.31 22.60
N ALA A 117 6.48 -4.81 21.65
CA ALA A 117 5.81 -5.65 20.66
C ALA A 117 6.36 -5.45 19.24
N ARG A 118 6.49 -6.56 18.51
CA ARG A 118 6.74 -6.53 17.06
C ARG A 118 5.48 -6.06 16.32
N ILE A 119 5.67 -5.30 15.24
CA ILE A 119 4.59 -4.86 14.35
C ILE A 119 4.75 -5.41 12.92
N VAL A 120 3.62 -5.83 12.35
CA VAL A 120 3.48 -6.13 10.92
C VAL A 120 2.71 -4.99 10.27
N HIS A 121 3.38 -4.28 9.36
CA HIS A 121 2.81 -3.19 8.60
C HIS A 121 2.43 -3.66 7.20
N LEU A 122 1.15 -3.53 6.84
CA LEU A 122 0.61 -3.86 5.52
C LEU A 122 0.26 -2.60 4.74
N SER A 123 1.05 -2.28 3.72
CA SER A 123 0.78 -1.20 2.77
C SER A 123 -0.10 -1.70 1.65
N CYS A 124 -1.35 -1.26 1.61
CA CYS A 124 -2.34 -1.76 0.65
C CYS A 124 -2.36 -0.92 -0.63
N HIS A 125 -2.03 -1.59 -1.73
CA HIS A 125 -1.92 -1.04 -3.08
C HIS A 125 -2.69 -1.86 -4.12
N SER A 126 -2.80 -1.30 -5.31
CA SER A 126 -3.26 -2.04 -6.47
C SER A 126 -2.51 -1.58 -7.72
N PHE A 127 -2.44 -2.46 -8.71
CA PHE A 127 -1.70 -2.19 -9.93
C PHE A 127 -2.53 -2.41 -11.18
N THR A 128 -2.29 -1.57 -12.20
CA THR A 128 -2.95 -1.69 -13.51
C THR A 128 -2.61 -3.05 -14.16
N PRO A 129 -3.56 -3.75 -14.78
CA PRO A 129 -3.32 -5.06 -15.41
C PRO A 129 -2.31 -5.00 -16.57
N GLU A 130 -2.19 -3.86 -17.21
CA GLU A 130 -1.27 -3.60 -18.30
C GLU A 130 -0.54 -2.29 -18.06
N LEU A 131 0.77 -2.28 -18.29
CA LEU A 131 1.59 -1.07 -18.29
C LEU A 131 2.50 -1.09 -19.52
N ASP A 132 2.52 0.02 -20.28
CA ASP A 132 3.37 0.21 -21.46
C ASP A 132 3.25 -0.95 -22.48
N GLY A 133 2.03 -1.39 -22.76
CA GLY A 133 1.75 -2.50 -23.69
C GLY A 133 2.02 -3.90 -23.12
N LYS A 134 2.47 -4.01 -21.86
CA LYS A 134 2.87 -5.28 -21.25
C LYS A 134 1.87 -5.72 -20.19
N LEU A 135 1.24 -6.87 -20.45
CA LEU A 135 0.35 -7.54 -19.51
C LEU A 135 1.11 -7.99 -18.26
N ARG A 136 0.54 -7.70 -17.09
CA ARG A 136 1.10 -8.11 -15.81
C ARG A 136 0.53 -9.44 -15.36
N ASN A 137 1.40 -10.45 -15.31
CA ASN A 137 1.05 -11.84 -15.05
C ASN A 137 1.10 -12.16 -13.55
N ALA A 138 0.22 -11.52 -12.79
CA ALA A 138 -0.11 -11.81 -11.40
C ALA A 138 -1.49 -11.26 -11.06
N ASP A 139 -2.12 -11.87 -10.07
CA ASP A 139 -3.40 -11.44 -9.49
C ASP A 139 -3.16 -10.71 -8.16
N ILE A 140 -2.22 -11.24 -7.37
CA ILE A 140 -1.79 -10.70 -6.08
C ILE A 140 -0.25 -10.63 -6.06
N GLY A 141 0.27 -9.50 -5.62
CA GLY A 141 1.68 -9.28 -5.32
C GLY A 141 1.89 -9.18 -3.81
N LEU A 142 2.83 -9.96 -3.28
CA LEU A 142 3.33 -9.82 -1.91
C LEU A 142 4.76 -9.29 -1.98
N LEU A 143 4.93 -8.03 -1.63
CA LEU A 143 6.17 -7.28 -1.82
C LEU A 143 6.86 -7.07 -0.47
N TYR A 144 8.13 -7.48 -0.39
CA TYR A 144 8.91 -7.44 0.84
C TYR A 144 10.41 -7.35 0.52
N ASP A 145 11.24 -7.11 1.53
CA ASP A 145 12.69 -7.19 1.38
C ASP A 145 13.17 -8.65 1.58
N PRO A 146 13.71 -9.33 0.55
CA PRO A 146 14.20 -10.71 0.69
C PRO A 146 15.31 -10.89 1.72
N ALA A 147 16.05 -9.82 2.07
CA ALA A 147 17.05 -9.86 3.13
C ALA A 147 16.43 -9.94 4.54
N ARG A 148 15.14 -9.62 4.68
CA ARG A 148 14.38 -9.74 5.94
C ARG A 148 13.68 -11.08 6.00
N THR A 149 14.33 -12.05 6.63
CA THR A 149 13.87 -13.45 6.72
C THR A 149 12.45 -13.59 7.29
N ALA A 150 12.08 -12.76 8.28
CA ALA A 150 10.74 -12.77 8.86
C ALA A 150 9.66 -12.28 7.88
N GLU A 151 9.94 -11.25 7.08
CA GLU A 151 9.03 -10.80 6.00
C GLU A 151 8.87 -11.89 4.95
N ALA A 152 9.99 -12.49 4.51
CA ALA A 152 9.98 -13.58 3.53
C ALA A 152 9.19 -14.81 4.01
N HIS A 153 9.34 -15.17 5.29
CA HIS A 153 8.61 -16.28 5.89
C HIS A 153 7.10 -16.00 5.95
N LEU A 154 6.70 -14.81 6.41
CA LEU A 154 5.30 -14.39 6.44
C LEU A 154 4.67 -14.44 5.05
N CYS A 155 5.33 -13.84 4.05
CA CYS A 155 4.83 -13.85 2.68
C CYS A 155 4.69 -15.27 2.13
N ARG A 156 5.69 -16.15 2.33
CA ARG A 156 5.61 -17.55 1.85
C ARG A 156 4.43 -18.30 2.46
N ARG A 157 4.20 -18.15 3.76
CA ARG A 157 3.04 -18.75 4.41
C ARG A 157 1.74 -18.16 3.85
N TRP A 158 1.67 -16.84 3.66
CA TRP A 158 0.48 -16.20 3.11
C TRP A 158 0.18 -16.64 1.68
N GLN A 159 1.19 -16.75 0.82
CA GLN A 159 1.01 -17.32 -0.52
C GLN A 159 0.53 -18.77 -0.48
N ALA A 160 1.04 -19.59 0.44
CA ALA A 160 0.60 -20.98 0.58
C ALA A 160 -0.87 -21.05 1.01
N THR A 161 -1.29 -20.26 1.99
CA THR A 161 -2.70 -20.20 2.41
C THR A 161 -3.59 -19.60 1.33
N LEU A 162 -3.15 -18.53 0.63
CA LEU A 162 -3.89 -17.98 -0.51
C LEU A 162 -4.15 -19.03 -1.60
N LYS A 163 -3.18 -19.91 -1.86
CA LYS A 163 -3.34 -21.01 -2.82
C LYS A 163 -4.42 -22.01 -2.39
N THR A 164 -4.65 -22.18 -1.09
CA THR A 164 -5.73 -23.02 -0.56
C THR A 164 -7.09 -22.32 -0.66
N HIS A 165 -7.16 -21.02 -0.34
CA HIS A 165 -8.42 -20.24 -0.34
C HIS A 165 -8.90 -19.82 -1.73
N ALA A 166 -7.97 -19.59 -2.66
CA ALA A 166 -8.24 -19.12 -4.02
C ALA A 166 -7.19 -19.67 -5.01
N PRO A 167 -7.23 -20.98 -5.33
CA PRO A 167 -6.23 -21.66 -6.16
C PRO A 167 -6.12 -21.09 -7.59
N GLU A 168 -7.16 -20.42 -8.07
CA GLU A 168 -7.20 -19.74 -9.35
C GLU A 168 -6.40 -18.43 -9.38
N LEU A 169 -6.15 -17.81 -8.22
CA LEU A 169 -5.41 -16.55 -8.13
C LEU A 169 -3.89 -16.79 -8.11
N LYS A 170 -3.21 -16.24 -9.12
CA LYS A 170 -1.77 -16.23 -9.24
C LYS A 170 -1.15 -15.20 -8.29
N THR A 171 -0.78 -15.66 -7.10
CA THR A 171 -0.01 -14.87 -6.13
C THR A 171 1.50 -14.96 -6.43
N ARG A 172 2.19 -13.82 -6.50
CA ARG A 172 3.64 -13.74 -6.74
C ARG A 172 4.36 -12.90 -5.69
N MET A 173 5.58 -13.32 -5.36
CA MET A 173 6.49 -12.53 -4.52
C MET A 173 7.16 -11.45 -5.36
N ASN A 174 7.26 -10.24 -4.82
CA ASN A 174 8.04 -9.14 -5.40
C ASN A 174 7.74 -8.93 -6.90
N TYR A 175 6.45 -8.94 -7.23
CA TYR A 175 5.91 -8.66 -8.53
C TYR A 175 4.60 -7.87 -8.37
N PRO A 176 4.34 -6.82 -9.18
CA PRO A 176 5.13 -6.35 -10.32
C PRO A 176 6.34 -5.48 -9.93
N TYR A 177 6.55 -5.21 -8.64
CA TYR A 177 7.67 -4.43 -8.11
C TYR A 177 8.51 -5.24 -7.12
N LYS A 178 9.78 -4.86 -6.93
CA LYS A 178 10.78 -5.67 -6.21
C LYS A 178 10.60 -5.75 -4.68
N GLY A 179 9.66 -5.01 -4.08
CA GLY A 179 9.51 -4.88 -2.61
C GLY A 179 10.62 -4.10 -1.89
N THR A 180 11.76 -3.91 -2.55
CA THR A 180 12.91 -3.09 -2.11
C THR A 180 13.02 -1.74 -2.83
N SER A 181 12.13 -1.48 -3.79
CA SER A 181 12.03 -0.18 -4.47
C SER A 181 11.73 0.94 -3.46
N ASP A 182 12.03 2.19 -3.85
CA ASP A 182 11.65 3.36 -3.03
C ASP A 182 10.14 3.33 -2.72
N GLY A 183 9.82 3.39 -1.43
CA GLY A 183 8.52 3.08 -0.87
C GLY A 183 8.47 3.44 0.61
N LEU A 184 7.27 3.53 1.18
CA LEU A 184 7.03 3.70 2.61
C LEU A 184 7.63 2.52 3.37
N THR A 185 7.40 1.29 2.92
CA THR A 185 7.96 0.11 3.59
C THR A 185 9.48 0.12 3.58
N ALA A 186 10.10 0.38 2.42
CA ALA A 186 11.55 0.48 2.28
C ALA A 186 12.18 1.61 3.12
N TYR A 187 11.49 2.75 3.26
CA TYR A 187 11.90 3.83 4.17
C TYR A 187 11.84 3.38 5.64
N LEU A 188 10.73 2.77 6.06
CA LEU A 188 10.54 2.32 7.45
C LEU A 188 11.51 1.20 7.84
N ARG A 189 11.92 0.34 6.89
CA ARG A 189 12.99 -0.65 7.11
C ARG A 189 14.35 -0.03 7.45
N LYS A 190 14.60 1.24 7.09
CA LYS A 190 15.80 1.98 7.51
C LYS A 190 15.66 2.59 8.91
N CYS A 191 14.43 2.78 9.37
CA CYS A 191 14.11 3.40 10.66
C CYS A 191 14.03 2.38 11.80
N PHE A 192 13.64 1.14 11.48
CA PHE A 192 13.34 0.11 12.49
C PHE A 192 14.08 -1.20 12.21
N ALA A 193 14.52 -1.85 13.28
CA ALA A 193 15.29 -3.08 13.20
C ALA A 193 14.44 -4.25 12.66
N PRO A 194 15.05 -5.24 11.98
CA PRO A 194 14.32 -6.36 11.38
C PRO A 194 13.52 -7.22 12.38
N GLN A 195 13.95 -7.27 13.64
CA GLN A 195 13.25 -8.01 14.69
C GLN A 195 11.99 -7.30 15.22
N ASP A 196 11.82 -6.00 14.95
CA ASP A 196 10.75 -5.19 15.52
C ASP A 196 9.69 -4.79 14.48
N TYR A 197 10.09 -4.61 13.22
CA TYR A 197 9.23 -4.14 12.14
C TYR A 197 9.31 -5.06 10.91
N LEU A 198 8.15 -5.56 10.47
CA LEU A 198 7.97 -6.25 9.20
C LEU A 198 7.10 -5.39 8.30
N GLY A 199 7.63 -4.94 7.16
CA GLY A 199 6.87 -4.18 6.17
C GLY A 199 6.53 -5.02 4.95
N ILE A 200 5.25 -5.17 4.62
CA ILE A 200 4.79 -5.87 3.41
C ILE A 200 3.93 -4.90 2.59
N GLU A 201 4.15 -4.81 1.28
CA GLU A 201 3.19 -4.16 0.38
C GLU A 201 2.31 -5.26 -0.26
N LEU A 202 1.00 -5.10 -0.09
CA LEU A 202 -0.02 -5.95 -0.71
C LEU A 202 -0.50 -5.28 -1.98
N GLU A 203 -0.30 -5.93 -3.11
CA GLU A 203 -0.60 -5.41 -4.44
C GLU A 203 -1.69 -6.23 -5.11
N ILE A 204 -2.84 -5.64 -5.40
CA ILE A 204 -3.94 -6.33 -6.12
C ILE A 204 -3.99 -5.90 -7.58
N ASN A 205 -4.12 -6.85 -8.50
CA ASN A 205 -4.34 -6.53 -9.90
C ASN A 205 -5.73 -5.90 -10.09
N GLN A 206 -5.77 -4.69 -10.64
CA GLN A 206 -7.00 -3.91 -10.84
C GLN A 206 -8.00 -4.60 -11.77
N LYS A 207 -7.60 -5.61 -12.57
CA LYS A 207 -8.56 -6.41 -13.35
C LYS A 207 -9.66 -7.05 -12.48
N HIS A 208 -9.32 -7.44 -11.25
CA HIS A 208 -10.30 -8.03 -10.31
C HIS A 208 -11.25 -6.98 -9.74
N VAL A 209 -10.77 -5.76 -9.58
CA VAL A 209 -11.57 -4.62 -9.09
C VAL A 209 -12.54 -4.15 -10.17
N LEU A 210 -12.12 -4.22 -11.44
CA LEU A 210 -12.91 -3.82 -12.61
C LEU A 210 -13.84 -4.94 -13.11
N ALA A 211 -13.71 -6.15 -12.57
CA ALA A 211 -14.61 -7.25 -12.87
C ALA A 211 -16.03 -6.96 -12.36
N ARG A 212 -17.04 -7.46 -13.08
CA ARG A 212 -18.45 -7.29 -12.70
C ARG A 212 -18.87 -8.35 -11.67
N GLY A 213 -19.96 -8.06 -10.96
CA GLY A 213 -20.58 -9.01 -10.03
C GLY A 213 -19.79 -9.21 -8.73
N PRO A 214 -19.91 -10.37 -8.07
CA PRO A 214 -19.34 -10.63 -6.75
C PRO A 214 -17.84 -10.91 -6.78
N HIS A 215 -17.21 -11.00 -7.96
CA HIS A 215 -15.80 -11.37 -8.14
C HIS A 215 -14.87 -10.55 -7.24
N TRP A 216 -15.04 -9.23 -7.19
CA TRP A 216 -14.17 -8.38 -6.37
C TRP A 216 -14.34 -8.68 -4.87
N SER A 217 -15.57 -8.93 -4.40
CA SER A 217 -15.80 -9.34 -2.99
C SER A 217 -15.17 -10.69 -2.68
N GLU A 218 -15.26 -11.66 -3.59
CA GLU A 218 -14.66 -12.99 -3.41
C GLU A 218 -13.14 -12.91 -3.28
N VAL A 219 -12.47 -12.14 -4.15
CA VAL A 219 -11.01 -11.92 -4.05
C VAL A 219 -10.64 -11.27 -2.72
N ARG A 220 -11.35 -10.24 -2.26
CA ARG A 220 -11.05 -9.60 -0.97
C ARG A 220 -11.25 -10.57 0.20
N SER A 221 -12.38 -11.30 0.21
CA SER A 221 -12.67 -12.31 1.24
C SER A 221 -11.58 -13.37 1.29
N ALA A 222 -11.12 -13.89 0.15
CA ALA A 222 -10.04 -14.87 0.09
C ALA A 222 -8.71 -14.32 0.63
N VAL A 223 -8.35 -13.07 0.28
CA VAL A 223 -7.13 -12.42 0.79
C VAL A 223 -7.16 -12.26 2.30
N ILE A 224 -8.29 -11.79 2.84
CA ILE A 224 -8.49 -11.57 4.27
C ILE A 224 -8.51 -12.91 5.01
N ALA A 225 -9.29 -13.88 4.55
CA ALA A 225 -9.40 -15.20 5.17
C ALA A 225 -8.04 -15.91 5.21
N ALA A 226 -7.28 -15.82 4.12
CA ALA A 226 -5.95 -16.40 4.06
C ALA A 226 -4.98 -15.76 5.06
N LEU A 227 -5.05 -14.44 5.27
CA LEU A 227 -4.22 -13.77 6.27
C LEU A 227 -4.66 -14.13 7.70
N LEU A 228 -5.97 -14.15 7.96
CA LEU A 228 -6.53 -14.49 9.27
C LEU A 228 -6.13 -15.88 9.73
N GLU A 229 -6.05 -16.85 8.82
CA GLU A 229 -5.59 -18.21 9.13
C GLU A 229 -4.14 -18.22 9.64
N LEU A 230 -3.26 -17.35 9.11
CA LEU A 230 -1.85 -17.29 9.52
C LEU A 230 -1.64 -16.73 10.93
N VAL A 231 -2.53 -15.81 11.33
CA VAL A 231 -2.38 -15.02 12.57
C VAL A 231 -3.17 -15.61 13.73
N ARG A 232 -4.07 -16.57 13.44
CA ARG A 232 -4.71 -17.37 14.48
C ARG A 232 -3.64 -18.20 15.20
N PRO A 233 -3.68 -18.29 16.55
CA PRO A 233 -2.84 -19.25 17.26
C PRO A 233 -3.10 -20.65 16.70
N GLU A 234 -2.04 -21.42 16.44
CA GLU A 234 -2.17 -22.86 16.22
C GLU A 234 -2.93 -23.44 17.44
N ARG A 235 -4.02 -24.16 17.18
CA ARG A 235 -4.78 -24.85 18.22
C ARG A 235 -4.04 -26.08 18.71
#